data_AF-A0A7W8BQS8-F1
#
_entry.id   AF-A0A7W8BQS8-F1
#
_cell.length_a   1.000
_cell.length_b   1.000
_cell.length_c   1.000
_cell.angle_alpha   90.00
_cell.angle_beta   90.00
_cell.angle_gamma   90.00
#
_symmetry.space_group_name_H-M   'P 1'
#
loop_
_entity.id
_entity.type
_entity.pdbx_description
1 polymer ?
#
loop_
_entity_poly.entity_id
_entity_poly.type
_entity_poly.pdbx_seq_one_letter_code
_entity_poly.pdbx_strand_id
1 'polypeptide(L)'
;MTVYIDPPTWPGHGRMWSHLVSDLSYDELHTFADRLGVPRRAFERDHYDIPEHRYAEVVRAGAVEVSSREVVRLLHGAGLRRRKGAGTGTATATGTATGQGQPRSS
;
A
#
# COMPACT_ATOMS: atom_id res chain seq x y z
N MET A 1 -19.22 -3.85 5.74
CA MET A 1 -17.97 -3.50 5.05
C MET A 1 -17.65 -2.08 5.43
N THR A 2 -16.42 -1.81 5.82
CA THR A 2 -16.08 -0.57 6.50
C THR A 2 -14.82 0.02 5.89
N VAL A 3 -14.93 1.26 5.43
CA VAL A 3 -13.77 2.05 5.03
C VAL A 3 -13.34 2.87 6.24
N TYR A 4 -12.04 2.91 6.49
CA TYR A 4 -11.45 3.54 7.65
C TYR A 4 -10.54 4.69 7.25
N ILE A 5 -10.56 5.80 7.98
CA ILE A 5 -9.71 6.96 7.76
C ILE A 5 -9.03 7.40 9.05
N ASP A 6 -7.76 7.80 8.98
CA ASP A 6 -7.08 8.44 10.11
C ASP A 6 -7.13 9.98 10.06
N PRO A 7 -6.99 10.68 11.20
CA PRO A 7 -6.92 12.14 11.21
C PRO A 7 -5.74 12.64 10.35
N PRO A 8 -5.87 13.82 9.70
CA PRO A 8 -4.85 14.35 8.81
C PRO A 8 -3.63 14.82 9.61
N THR A 9 -2.73 13.89 9.89
CA THR A 9 -1.56 14.09 10.78
C THR A 9 -0.25 13.85 10.07
N TRP A 10 -0.29 13.41 8.81
CA TRP A 10 0.90 13.15 8.01
C TRP A 10 1.26 14.37 7.17
N PRO A 11 2.42 15.02 7.40
CA PRO A 11 2.82 16.19 6.62
C PRO A 11 3.38 15.76 5.25
N GLY A 12 2.99 16.48 4.19
CA GLY A 12 3.54 16.27 2.85
C GLY A 12 3.08 17.34 1.86
N HIS A 13 3.96 17.80 0.97
CA HIS A 13 3.62 18.81 -0.04
C HIS A 13 2.93 20.08 0.52
N GLY A 14 3.31 20.52 1.72
CA GLY A 14 2.77 21.72 2.35
C GLY A 14 1.35 21.58 2.91
N ARG A 15 0.83 20.35 3.08
CA ARG A 15 -0.49 20.06 3.67
C ARG A 15 -0.43 18.83 4.56
N MET A 16 -1.49 18.62 5.33
CA MET A 16 -1.68 17.37 6.08
C MET A 16 -2.49 16.34 5.27
N TRP A 17 -2.24 15.08 5.56
CA TRP A 17 -2.80 13.94 4.86
C TRP A 17 -3.33 12.88 5.82
N SER A 18 -4.41 12.25 5.37
CA SER A 18 -5.04 11.07 5.94
C SER A 18 -4.86 9.88 5.02
N HIS A 19 -4.90 8.68 5.58
CA HIS A 19 -4.89 7.40 4.90
C HIS A 19 -6.26 6.76 4.99
N LEU A 20 -6.79 6.40 3.83
CA LEU A 20 -8.07 5.72 3.69
C LEU A 20 -7.84 4.25 3.30
N VAL A 21 -8.39 3.32 4.08
CA VAL A 21 -8.20 1.88 3.89
C VAL A 21 -9.50 1.09 4.00
N SER A 22 -9.45 -0.15 3.54
CA SER A 22 -10.48 -1.16 3.73
C SER A 22 -9.90 -2.32 4.55
N ASP A 23 -10.74 -3.02 5.30
CA ASP A 23 -10.40 -4.27 6.00
C ASP A 23 -10.80 -5.54 5.24
N LEU A 24 -11.36 -5.43 4.03
CA LEU A 24 -11.86 -6.57 3.26
C LEU A 24 -11.33 -6.62 1.83
N SER A 25 -11.38 -5.55 1.03
CA SER A 25 -10.84 -5.57 -0.34
C SER A 25 -10.50 -4.19 -0.90
N TYR A 26 -9.63 -4.17 -1.90
CA TYR A 26 -9.36 -2.92 -2.62
C TYR A 26 -10.51 -2.49 -3.52
N ASP A 27 -11.30 -3.43 -4.06
CA ASP A 27 -12.41 -3.09 -4.95
C ASP A 27 -13.46 -2.22 -4.25
N GLU A 28 -13.75 -2.46 -2.97
CA GLU A 28 -14.62 -1.56 -2.21
C GLU A 28 -13.97 -0.21 -1.95
N LEU A 29 -12.66 -0.20 -1.65
CA LEU A 29 -11.93 1.02 -1.36
C LEU A 29 -11.91 1.91 -2.60
N HIS A 30 -11.77 1.31 -3.77
CA HIS A 30 -11.85 1.96 -5.07
C HIS A 30 -13.25 2.49 -5.33
N THR A 31 -14.28 1.65 -5.14
CA THR A 31 -15.67 2.05 -5.30
C THR A 31 -16.05 3.23 -4.40
N PHE A 32 -15.59 3.23 -3.14
CA PHE A 32 -15.82 4.31 -2.20
C PHE A 32 -15.10 5.60 -2.63
N ALA A 33 -13.82 5.50 -3.00
CA ALA A 33 -13.03 6.64 -3.48
C ALA A 33 -13.63 7.25 -4.77
N ASP A 34 -14.07 6.42 -5.71
CA ASP A 34 -14.66 6.85 -6.98
C ASP A 34 -15.98 7.60 -6.77
N ARG A 35 -16.82 7.18 -5.81
CA ARG A 35 -18.05 7.90 -5.42
C ARG A 35 -17.78 9.30 -4.89
N LEU A 36 -16.63 9.51 -4.27
CA LEU A 36 -16.18 10.82 -3.82
C LEU A 36 -15.36 11.55 -4.89
N GLY A 37 -15.11 10.97 -6.06
CA GLY A 37 -14.24 11.57 -7.06
C GLY A 37 -12.79 11.73 -6.57
N VAL A 38 -12.34 10.88 -5.65
CA VAL A 38 -10.92 10.77 -5.30
C VAL A 38 -10.20 10.10 -6.48
N PRO A 39 -9.18 10.74 -7.08
CA PRO A 39 -8.59 10.23 -8.30
C PRO A 39 -7.77 8.96 -8.02
N ARG A 40 -7.80 8.00 -8.95
CA ARG A 40 -7.11 6.71 -8.84
C ARG A 40 -5.60 6.80 -8.56
N ARG A 41 -4.96 7.89 -9.02
CA ARG A 41 -3.53 8.18 -8.78
C ARG A 41 -3.20 8.49 -7.31
N ALA A 42 -4.19 8.75 -6.46
CA ALA A 42 -3.99 8.92 -5.03
C ALA A 42 -3.92 7.58 -4.29
N PHE A 43 -4.08 6.46 -4.99
CA PHE A 43 -3.94 5.11 -4.42
C PHE A 43 -2.46 4.71 -4.35
N GLU A 44 -1.98 4.47 -3.13
CA GLU A 44 -0.60 4.13 -2.81
C GLU A 44 -0.48 2.66 -2.38
N ARG A 45 -0.71 1.75 -3.34
CA ARG A 45 -0.58 0.27 -3.22
C ARG A 45 -1.61 -0.43 -2.32
N ASP A 46 -1.98 0.17 -1.20
CA ASP A 46 -2.92 -0.40 -0.23
C ASP A 46 -3.84 0.60 0.47
N HIS A 47 -3.68 1.90 0.21
CA HIS A 47 -4.50 2.97 0.78
C HIS A 47 -4.67 4.11 -0.22
N TYR A 48 -5.60 5.02 0.04
CA TYR A 48 -5.62 6.34 -0.60
C TYR A 48 -5.07 7.41 0.33
N ASP A 49 -4.28 8.32 -0.23
CA ASP A 49 -3.89 9.57 0.44
C ASP A 49 -4.97 10.64 0.22
N ILE A 50 -5.57 11.07 1.33
CA ILE A 50 -6.64 12.07 1.35
C ILE A 50 -6.09 13.37 1.94
N PRO A 51 -6.14 14.50 1.22
CA PRO A 51 -5.69 15.78 1.76
C PRO A 51 -6.66 16.29 2.82
N GLU A 52 -6.15 17.02 3.82
CA GLU A 52 -6.90 17.48 5.01
C GLU A 52 -8.25 18.15 4.70
N HIS A 53 -8.33 18.95 3.62
CA HIS A 53 -9.56 19.65 3.24
C HIS A 53 -10.70 18.72 2.80
N ARG A 54 -10.41 17.46 2.48
CA ARG A 54 -11.40 16.43 2.13
C ARG A 54 -11.75 15.50 3.29
N TYR A 55 -11.04 15.57 4.41
CA TYR A 55 -11.24 14.69 5.55
C TYR A 55 -12.71 14.65 6.01
N ALA A 56 -13.28 15.82 6.27
CA ALA A 56 -14.67 15.94 6.73
C ALA A 56 -15.69 15.44 5.70
N GLU A 57 -15.39 15.52 4.40
CA GLU A 57 -16.24 14.95 3.35
C GLU A 57 -16.23 13.41 3.40
N VAL A 58 -15.05 12.82 3.56
CA VAL A 58 -14.87 11.37 3.62
C VAL A 58 -15.54 10.78 4.87
N VAL A 59 -15.41 11.43 6.03
CA VAL A 59 -16.11 11.03 7.25
C VAL A 59 -17.62 11.09 7.06
N ARG A 60 -18.15 12.20 6.51
CA ARG A 60 -19.60 12.34 6.23
C ARG A 60 -20.11 11.30 5.22
N ALA A 61 -19.25 10.78 4.35
CA ALA A 61 -19.58 9.73 3.40
C ALA A 61 -19.64 8.33 4.04
N GLY A 62 -19.35 8.21 5.34
CA GLY A 62 -19.45 6.97 6.09
C GLY A 62 -18.12 6.26 6.34
N ALA A 63 -16.97 6.90 6.07
CA ALA A 63 -15.70 6.37 6.54
C ALA A 63 -15.61 6.47 8.07
N VAL A 64 -15.13 5.40 8.71
CA VAL A 64 -14.97 5.34 10.16
C VAL A 64 -13.61 5.90 10.56
N GLU A 65 -13.64 6.90 11.44
CA GLU A 65 -12.43 7.51 11.98
C GLU A 65 -11.70 6.53 12.91
N VAL A 66 -10.40 6.31 12.67
CA VAL A 66 -9.53 5.48 13.49
C VAL A 66 -8.14 6.10 13.62
N SER A 67 -7.31 5.62 14.53
CA SER A 67 -5.91 6.11 14.58
C SER A 67 -5.08 5.57 13.41
N SER A 68 -3.99 6.26 13.03
CA SER A 68 -3.04 5.75 12.03
C SER A 68 -2.45 4.38 12.40
N ARG A 69 -2.30 4.12 13.71
CA ARG A 69 -1.87 2.80 14.20
C ARG A 69 -2.91 1.72 13.86
N GLU A 70 -4.18 2.06 13.96
CA GLU A 70 -5.28 1.15 13.67
C GLU A 70 -5.41 0.89 12.16
N VAL A 71 -5.22 1.90 11.31
CA VAL A 71 -5.10 1.73 9.85
C VAL A 71 -4.08 0.64 9.51
N VAL A 72 -2.89 0.70 10.11
CA VAL A 72 -1.84 -0.31 9.89
C VAL A 72 -2.27 -1.70 10.38
N ARG A 73 -2.95 -1.78 11.53
CA ARG A 73 -3.45 -3.06 12.07
C ARG A 73 -4.52 -3.68 11.17
N LEU A 74 -5.47 -2.88 10.68
CA LEU A 74 -6.52 -3.32 9.76
C LEU A 74 -5.93 -3.87 8.46
N LEU A 75 -4.98 -3.14 7.85
CA LEU A 75 -4.27 -3.62 6.65
C LEU A 75 -3.52 -4.94 6.89
N HIS A 76 -2.91 -5.11 8.07
CA HIS A 76 -2.23 -6.35 8.43
C HIS A 76 -3.21 -7.50 8.68
N GLY A 77 -4.30 -7.25 9.42
CA GLY A 77 -5.34 -8.24 9.70
C GLY A 77 -6.07 -8.71 8.44
N ALA A 78 -6.29 -7.81 7.48
CA ALA A 78 -6.91 -8.10 6.19
C ALA A 78 -5.97 -8.77 5.17
N GLY A 79 -4.67 -8.85 5.46
CA GLY A 79 -3.67 -9.32 4.49
C GLY A 79 -3.44 -8.35 3.30
N LEU A 80 -3.89 -7.09 3.43
CA LEU A 80 -3.82 -6.08 2.38
C LEU A 80 -2.54 -5.23 2.45
N ARG A 81 -1.76 -5.27 3.53
CA ARG A 81 -0.55 -4.42 3.62
C ARG A 81 0.47 -4.73 2.50
N ARG A 82 0.82 -3.72 1.69
CA ARG A 82 1.85 -3.76 0.64
C ARG A 82 2.97 -2.75 0.92
N ARG A 83 4.11 -3.25 1.42
CA ARG A 83 5.31 -2.42 1.66
C ARG A 83 6.00 -2.06 0.34
N LYS A 84 6.64 -0.89 0.28
CA LYS A 84 7.55 -0.52 -0.81
C LYS A 84 8.81 -1.36 -0.62
N GLY A 85 9.07 -2.31 -1.51
CA GLY A 85 10.20 -3.22 -1.38
C GLY A 85 11.54 -2.48 -1.40
N ALA A 86 12.43 -2.84 -0.48
CA ALA A 86 13.86 -2.66 -0.67
C ALA A 86 14.25 -3.49 -1.91
N GLY A 87 14.85 -2.85 -2.92
CA GLY A 87 15.25 -3.55 -4.13
C GLY A 87 16.27 -4.65 -3.81
N THR A 88 15.85 -5.91 -3.88
CA THR A 88 16.77 -7.02 -4.06
C THR A 88 17.12 -7.08 -5.54
N GLY A 89 18.27 -6.50 -5.88
CA GLY A 89 18.96 -6.80 -7.13
C GLY A 89 19.36 -8.28 -7.10
N THR A 90 18.59 -9.13 -7.76
CA THR A 90 19.01 -10.50 -8.05
C THR A 90 19.94 -10.43 -9.25
N ALA A 91 21.24 -10.32 -9.01
CA ALA A 91 22.24 -10.61 -10.02
C ALA A 91 22.10 -12.09 -10.40
N THR A 92 21.57 -12.34 -11.60
CA THR A 92 21.64 -13.63 -12.26
C THR A 92 23.11 -13.89 -12.60
N ALA A 93 23.84 -14.55 -11.71
CA ALA A 93 25.08 -15.22 -12.07
C ALA A 93 24.72 -16.54 -12.74
N THR A 94 24.62 -16.49 -14.07
CA THR A 94 24.53 -17.64 -14.97
C THR A 94 25.67 -18.61 -14.67
N GLY A 95 25.31 -19.84 -14.31
CA GLY A 95 26.25 -20.95 -14.26
C GLY A 95 26.83 -21.20 -15.65
N THR A 96 28.16 -21.27 -15.73
CA THR A 96 28.83 -21.93 -16.85
C THR A 96 29.57 -23.12 -16.27
N ALA A 97 28.97 -24.30 -16.46
CA ALA A 97 29.66 -25.57 -16.32
C ALA A 97 30.63 -25.71 -17.49
N THR A 98 31.92 -25.89 -17.20
CA THR A 98 32.85 -26.53 -18.11
C THR A 98 33.53 -27.65 -17.35
N GLY A 99 32.99 -28.86 -17.50
CA GLY A 99 33.72 -30.08 -17.22
C GLY A 99 34.75 -30.30 -18.32
N GLN A 100 36.01 -30.43 -17.94
CA GLN A 100 36.98 -31.18 -18.73
C GLN A 100 37.74 -32.09 -17.77
N GLY A 101 37.39 -33.38 -17.83
CA GLY A 101 38.21 -34.44 -17.30
C GLY A 101 39.48 -34.56 -18.14
N GLN A 102 40.58 -34.90 -17.49
CA GLN A 102 41.74 -35.44 -18.17
C GLN A 102 42.27 -36.62 -17.35
N PRO A 103 42.33 -37.83 -17.93
CA PRO A 103 42.96 -38.97 -17.29
C PRO A 103 44.48 -38.86 -17.44
N ARG A 104 45.22 -39.26 -16.40
CA ARG A 104 46.63 -39.60 -16.56
C ARG A 104 46.87 -40.99 -16.00
N SER A 105 46.94 -41.94 -16.92
CA SER A 105 47.63 -43.21 -16.75
C SER A 105 49.13 -42.96 -16.93
N SER A 106 49.93 -43.44 -15.98
CA SER A 106 51.15 -44.24 -16.15
C SER A 106 51.82 -44.43 -14.80
#